data_AF-A0A7R8L881-F1
#
_entry.id   AF-A0A7R8L881-F1
#
_cell.length_a   1.000
_cell.length_b   1.000
_cell.length_c   1.000
_cell.angle_alpha   90.00
_cell.angle_beta   90.00
_cell.angle_gamma   90.00
#
_symmetry.space_group_name_H-M   'P 1'
#
loop_
_entity.id
_entity.type
_entity.pdbx_description
1 polymer ?
#
loop_
_entity_poly.entity_id
_entity_poly.type
_entity_poly.pdbx_seq_one_letter_code
_entity_poly.pdbx_strand_id
1 'polypeptide(L)'
;MKPPEPDDRKPPARRRWIDRLRFCLLLGLLCGGKPSTWAQTPELIRQQEEEEARRKVLRASDILDQMEGTVEGHTRELQQLQQELSRIKEELRGLRERLAQASAASSESEKAKPKGEAPAPGPSPSRPTSRMDGGPQPRVVTGYYYQVQPGDTISAIAEAYRQSGVPVTAAQIRAANGLSKKEKLRPGQKLFIPKTGIKKGATPDTGTAPSS
;
A
#
# COMPACT_ATOMS: atom_id res chain seq x y z
N MET A 1 -25.47 -37.29 -78.64
CA MET A 1 -24.08 -37.71 -78.38
C MET A 1 -23.13 -36.55 -78.60
N LYS A 2 -22.43 -36.12 -77.54
CA LYS A 2 -21.29 -35.21 -77.55
C LYS A 2 -20.44 -35.56 -76.32
N PRO A 3 -19.12 -35.81 -76.42
CA PRO A 3 -18.31 -36.18 -75.27
C PRO A 3 -17.86 -34.91 -74.50
N PRO A 4 -17.79 -34.92 -73.16
CA PRO A 4 -17.01 -33.93 -72.42
C PRO A 4 -15.53 -34.35 -72.29
N GLU A 5 -14.66 -33.35 -72.47
CA GLU A 5 -13.19 -33.33 -72.38
C GLU A 5 -12.59 -33.87 -71.07
N PRO A 6 -11.33 -34.34 -71.09
CA PRO A 6 -10.65 -34.84 -69.91
C PRO A 6 -10.11 -33.73 -69.00
N ASP A 7 -10.32 -33.96 -67.72
CA ASP A 7 -10.00 -33.16 -66.55
C ASP A 7 -8.48 -32.89 -66.35
N ASP A 8 -8.15 -31.60 -66.18
CA ASP A 8 -6.81 -31.03 -66.03
C ASP A 8 -6.30 -31.23 -64.59
N ARG A 9 -5.63 -32.36 -64.32
CA ARG A 9 -5.10 -32.68 -62.99
C ARG A 9 -3.87 -31.84 -62.62
N LYS A 10 -4.06 -30.79 -61.82
CA LYS A 10 -3.00 -30.11 -61.05
C LYS A 10 -2.27 -31.09 -60.11
N PRO A 11 -0.92 -31.12 -60.06
CA PRO A 11 -0.19 -31.93 -59.08
C PRO A 11 -0.24 -31.32 -57.67
N PRO A 12 -0.24 -32.14 -56.59
CA PRO A 12 -0.43 -31.67 -55.22
C PRO A 12 0.76 -30.85 -54.71
N ALA A 13 0.44 -29.76 -53.99
CA ALA A 13 1.34 -28.71 -53.47
C ALA A 13 2.51 -29.17 -52.57
N ARG A 14 2.61 -30.46 -52.24
CA ARG A 14 3.58 -31.00 -51.27
C ARG A 14 4.99 -31.19 -51.87
N ARG A 15 5.11 -31.35 -53.19
CA ARG A 15 6.43 -31.50 -53.86
C ARG A 15 7.19 -30.18 -53.99
N ARG A 16 6.48 -29.05 -54.11
CA ARG A 16 7.07 -27.72 -54.34
C ARG A 16 7.91 -27.20 -53.16
N TRP A 17 7.65 -27.66 -51.92
CA TRP A 17 8.39 -27.19 -50.75
C TRP A 17 9.74 -27.90 -50.60
N ILE A 18 9.78 -29.20 -50.93
CA ILE A 18 11.01 -30.01 -50.92
C ILE A 18 11.96 -29.55 -52.03
N ASP A 19 11.43 -29.20 -53.21
CA ASP A 19 12.23 -28.67 -54.31
C ASP A 19 12.77 -27.26 -54.01
N ARG A 20 12.01 -26.39 -53.33
CA ARG A 20 12.52 -25.08 -52.85
C ARG A 20 13.59 -25.22 -51.77
N LEU A 21 13.44 -26.17 -50.86
CA LEU A 21 14.42 -26.41 -49.80
C LEU A 21 15.73 -26.99 -50.36
N ARG A 22 15.64 -27.88 -51.35
CA ARG A 22 16.80 -28.43 -52.07
C ARG A 22 17.49 -27.40 -52.95
N PHE A 23 16.73 -26.51 -53.60
CA PHE A 23 17.29 -25.42 -54.40
C PHE A 23 18.04 -24.38 -53.56
N CYS A 24 17.55 -24.02 -52.36
CA CYS A 24 18.27 -23.16 -51.43
C CYS A 24 19.57 -23.81 -50.90
N LEU A 25 19.56 -25.12 -50.64
CA LEU A 25 20.74 -25.82 -50.15
C LEU A 25 21.82 -26.02 -51.23
N LEU A 26 21.42 -26.19 -52.50
CA LEU A 26 22.32 -26.30 -53.65
C LEU A 26 22.87 -24.95 -54.13
N LEU A 27 22.11 -23.85 -54.05
CA LEU A 27 22.65 -22.51 -54.33
C LEU A 27 23.63 -22.02 -53.26
N GLY A 28 23.50 -22.50 -52.01
CA GLY A 28 24.44 -22.19 -50.94
C GLY A 28 25.82 -22.82 -51.10
N LEU A 29 25.98 -23.82 -51.98
CA LEU A 29 27.22 -24.60 -52.12
C LEU A 29 28.09 -24.21 -53.33
N LEU A 30 27.58 -23.40 -54.27
CA LEU A 30 28.30 -23.07 -55.52
C LEU A 30 28.83 -21.63 -55.61
N CYS A 31 28.49 -20.77 -54.64
CA CYS A 31 29.23 -19.55 -54.35
C CYS A 31 29.99 -19.80 -53.05
N GLY A 32 31.33 -19.68 -53.07
CA GLY A 32 32.23 -19.88 -51.93
C GLY A 32 31.95 -18.92 -50.77
N GLY A 33 30.87 -19.17 -50.05
CA GLY A 33 30.50 -18.48 -48.83
C GLY A 33 31.50 -18.84 -47.75
N LYS A 34 32.44 -17.95 -47.48
CA LYS A 34 32.91 -17.80 -46.10
C LYS A 34 31.63 -17.56 -45.28
N PRO A 35 31.28 -18.41 -44.29
CA PRO A 35 30.22 -18.03 -43.37
C PRO A 35 30.72 -16.75 -42.70
N SER A 36 30.17 -15.60 -43.09
CA SER A 36 30.31 -14.37 -42.34
C SER A 36 29.68 -14.66 -40.98
N THR A 37 30.50 -15.16 -40.06
CA THR A 37 30.18 -15.23 -38.65
C THR A 37 29.94 -13.80 -38.23
N TRP A 38 28.69 -13.43 -38.07
CA TRP A 38 28.26 -12.24 -37.33
C TRP A 38 28.63 -12.33 -35.84
N ALA A 39 29.51 -13.26 -35.45
CA ALA A 39 30.10 -13.36 -34.13
C ALA A 39 30.92 -12.09 -33.90
N GLN A 40 30.31 -11.14 -33.18
CA GLN A 40 31.03 -10.03 -32.55
C GLN A 40 32.25 -10.61 -31.84
N THR A 41 33.42 -10.00 -32.03
CA THR A 41 34.64 -10.45 -31.37
C THR A 41 34.43 -10.38 -29.84
N PRO A 42 34.98 -11.33 -29.06
CA PRO A 42 34.85 -11.31 -27.60
C PRO A 42 35.28 -9.98 -26.97
N GLU A 43 36.26 -9.31 -27.58
CA GLU A 43 36.77 -8.01 -27.15
C GLU A 43 35.73 -6.90 -27.27
N LEU A 44 34.91 -6.92 -28.33
CA LEU A 44 33.90 -5.90 -28.57
C LEU A 44 32.72 -6.04 -27.59
N ILE A 45 32.34 -7.28 -27.27
CA ILE A 45 31.31 -7.56 -26.26
C ILE A 45 31.79 -7.03 -24.90
N ARG A 46 33.04 -7.29 -24.55
CA ARG A 46 33.65 -6.81 -23.30
C ARG A 46 33.66 -5.28 -23.22
N GLN A 47 34.01 -4.60 -24.31
CA GLN A 47 33.96 -3.14 -24.39
C GLN A 47 32.52 -2.60 -24.28
N GLN A 48 31.57 -3.24 -24.95
CA GLN A 48 30.17 -2.85 -24.90
C GLN A 48 29.57 -3.04 -23.49
N GLU A 49 29.93 -4.11 -22.80
CA GLU A 49 29.56 -4.34 -21.40
C GLU A 49 30.19 -3.30 -20.45
N GLU A 50 31.45 -2.91 -20.68
CA GLU A 50 32.11 -1.83 -19.93
C GLU A 50 31.43 -0.48 -20.16
N GLU A 51 31.05 -0.15 -21.39
CA GLU A 51 30.29 1.06 -21.71
C GLU A 51 28.89 1.04 -21.08
N GLU A 52 28.21 -0.11 -21.11
CA GLU A 52 26.92 -0.28 -20.45
C GLU A 52 27.06 -0.14 -18.93
N ALA A 53 28.12 -0.69 -18.34
CA ALA A 53 28.42 -0.52 -16.91
C ALA A 53 28.66 0.96 -16.57
N ARG A 54 29.46 1.69 -17.36
CA ARG A 54 29.66 3.14 -17.20
C ARG A 54 28.35 3.91 -17.30
N ARG A 55 27.50 3.56 -18.27
CA ARG A 55 26.19 4.19 -18.44
C ARG A 55 25.24 3.89 -17.28
N LYS A 56 25.26 2.69 -16.72
CA LYS A 56 24.49 2.31 -15.53
C LYS A 56 24.96 3.09 -14.30
N VAL A 57 26.28 3.22 -14.12
CA VAL A 57 26.85 4.03 -13.02
C VAL A 57 26.41 5.47 -13.12
N LEU A 58 26.45 6.07 -14.31
CA LEU A 58 26.00 7.45 -14.50
C LEU A 58 24.52 7.61 -14.13
N ARG A 59 23.64 6.73 -14.62
CA ARG A 59 22.22 6.74 -14.23
C ARG A 59 22.01 6.55 -12.73
N ALA A 60 22.80 5.68 -12.10
CA ALA A 60 22.72 5.48 -10.67
C ALA A 60 23.13 6.75 -9.91
N SER A 61 24.14 7.49 -10.38
CA SER A 61 24.52 8.79 -9.84
C SER A 61 23.37 9.80 -9.93
N ASP A 62 22.75 9.94 -11.11
CA ASP A 62 21.61 10.86 -11.29
C ASP A 62 20.44 10.53 -10.33
N ILE A 63 20.19 9.23 -10.09
CA ILE A 63 19.17 8.78 -9.14
C ILE A 63 19.56 9.12 -7.70
N LEU A 64 20.83 8.99 -7.33
CA LEU A 64 21.31 9.38 -6.00
C LEU A 64 21.13 10.88 -5.76
N ASP A 65 21.48 11.71 -6.75
CA ASP A 65 21.29 13.17 -6.69
C ASP A 65 19.79 13.53 -6.55
N GLN A 66 18.92 12.82 -7.27
CA GLN A 66 17.47 12.98 -7.13
C GLN A 66 16.97 12.58 -5.74
N MET A 67 17.46 11.47 -5.20
CA MET A 67 17.11 10.99 -3.87
C MET A 67 17.58 11.97 -2.80
N GLU A 68 18.80 12.49 -2.92
CA GLU A 68 19.35 13.51 -2.01
C GLU A 68 18.49 14.77 -2.02
N GLY A 69 18.14 15.29 -3.21
CA GLY A 69 17.24 16.45 -3.32
C GLY A 69 15.86 16.20 -2.68
N THR A 70 15.34 14.97 -2.80
CA THR A 70 14.08 14.58 -2.14
C THR A 70 14.22 14.54 -0.61
N VAL A 71 15.32 13.97 -0.11
CA VAL A 71 15.61 13.92 1.34
C VAL A 71 15.79 15.32 1.91
N GLU A 72 16.48 16.22 1.20
CA GLU A 72 16.58 17.62 1.60
C GLU A 72 15.21 18.30 1.64
N GLY A 73 14.37 18.09 0.62
CA GLY A 73 13.01 18.60 0.58
C GLY A 73 12.20 18.18 1.80
N HIS A 74 12.17 16.88 2.09
CA HIS A 74 11.50 16.34 3.28
C HIS A 74 12.13 16.86 4.58
N THR A 75 13.44 17.09 4.62
CA THR A 75 14.12 17.65 5.80
C THR A 75 13.64 19.07 6.09
N ARG A 76 13.45 19.89 5.05
CA ARG A 76 12.88 21.25 5.16
C ARG A 76 11.43 21.19 5.64
N GLU A 77 10.62 20.28 5.09
CA GLU A 77 9.24 20.07 5.52
C GLU A 77 9.15 19.66 7.00
N LEU A 78 10.00 18.73 7.45
CA LEU A 78 10.07 18.32 8.85
C LEU A 78 10.45 19.49 9.77
N GLN A 79 11.42 20.31 9.37
CA GLN A 79 11.81 21.51 10.12
C GLN A 79 10.66 22.53 10.19
N GLN A 80 9.96 22.77 9.08
CA GLN A 80 8.82 23.68 9.04
C GLN A 80 7.69 23.20 9.95
N LEU A 81 7.35 21.91 9.90
CA LEU A 81 6.34 21.32 10.79
C LEU A 81 6.76 21.43 12.26
N GLN A 82 8.03 21.21 12.58
CA GLN A 82 8.54 21.40 13.94
C GLN A 82 8.40 22.86 14.40
N GLN A 83 8.66 23.83 13.52
CA GLN A 83 8.46 25.25 13.79
C GLN A 83 6.98 25.57 14.01
N GLU A 84 6.06 25.06 13.18
CA GLU A 84 4.62 25.25 13.40
C GLU A 84 4.15 24.67 14.73
N LEU A 85 4.63 23.49 15.11
CA LEU A 85 4.32 22.91 16.42
C LEU A 85 4.82 23.79 17.58
N SER A 86 6.02 24.39 17.46
CA SER A 86 6.50 25.33 18.48
C SER A 86 5.63 26.57 18.59
N ARG A 87 5.22 27.13 17.45
CA ARG A 87 4.33 28.29 17.38
C ARG A 87 2.97 28.00 18.02
N ILE A 88 2.33 26.90 17.65
CA ILE A 88 1.05 26.49 18.23
C ILE A 88 1.18 26.27 19.73
N LYS A 89 2.29 25.68 20.20
CA LYS A 89 2.55 25.45 21.62
C LYS A 89 2.69 26.77 22.39
N GLU A 90 3.31 27.79 21.81
CA GLU A 90 3.40 29.13 22.40
C GLU A 90 2.03 29.83 22.41
N GLU A 91 1.26 29.75 21.33
CA GLU A 91 -0.10 30.27 21.26
C GLU A 91 -0.99 29.64 22.34
N LEU A 92 -0.92 28.32 22.54
CA LEU A 92 -1.62 27.63 23.63
C LEU A 92 -1.18 28.10 25.02
N ARG A 93 0.11 28.37 25.22
CA ARG A 93 0.62 28.93 26.49
C ARG A 93 0.02 30.31 26.73
N GLY A 94 0.04 31.18 25.72
CA GLY A 94 -0.52 32.53 25.81
C GLY A 94 -2.03 32.52 26.06
N LEU A 95 -2.78 31.64 25.39
CA LEU A 95 -4.22 31.48 25.64
C LEU A 95 -4.51 31.00 27.06
N ARG A 96 -3.72 30.05 27.57
CA ARG A 96 -3.85 29.57 28.95
C ARG A 96 -3.57 30.68 29.96
N GLU A 97 -2.56 31.51 29.72
CA GLU A 97 -2.22 32.63 30.59
C GLU A 97 -3.28 33.73 30.57
N ARG A 98 -3.83 34.04 29.39
CA ARG A 98 -4.99 34.95 29.25
C ARG A 98 -6.22 34.43 29.99
N LEU A 99 -6.51 33.13 29.90
CA LEU A 99 -7.59 32.50 30.66
C LEU A 99 -7.33 32.58 32.19
N ALA A 100 -6.08 32.37 32.62
CA ALA A 100 -5.71 32.52 34.03
C ALA A 100 -5.89 33.96 34.52
N GLN A 101 -5.43 34.95 33.75
CA GLN A 101 -5.61 36.37 34.05
C GLN A 101 -7.09 36.78 34.07
N ALA A 102 -7.89 36.31 33.11
CA ALA A 102 -9.32 36.55 33.09
C ALA A 102 -10.03 35.92 34.31
N SER A 103 -9.64 34.70 34.70
CA SER A 103 -10.17 34.05 35.90
C SER A 103 -9.77 34.77 37.19
N ALA A 104 -8.55 35.29 37.27
CA ALA A 104 -8.07 36.07 38.41
C ALA A 104 -8.79 37.43 38.50
N ALA A 105 -8.91 38.14 37.37
CA ALA A 105 -9.63 39.42 37.30
C ALA A 105 -11.13 39.27 37.62
N SER A 106 -11.75 38.15 37.26
CA SER A 106 -13.13 37.82 37.68
C SER A 106 -13.22 37.56 39.18
N SER A 107 -12.23 36.87 39.77
CA SER A 107 -12.20 36.56 41.21
C SER A 107 -11.93 37.78 42.11
N GLU A 108 -11.23 38.80 41.61
CA GLU A 108 -11.00 40.07 42.33
C GLU A 108 -12.30 40.89 42.51
N SER A 109 -13.27 40.71 41.61
CA SER A 109 -14.59 41.33 41.66
C SER A 109 -15.59 40.57 42.56
N GLU A 110 -15.28 39.33 42.93
CA GLU A 110 -16.15 38.42 43.70
C GLU A 110 -15.76 38.30 45.19
N LYS A 111 -14.88 39.15 45.73
CA LYS A 111 -14.52 39.20 47.17
C LYS A 111 -15.61 39.87 48.05
N ALA A 112 -16.87 39.72 47.68
CA ALA A 112 -18.01 40.08 48.52
C ALA A 112 -19.05 38.95 48.48
N LYS A 113 -19.10 38.18 49.59
CA LYS A 113 -20.19 37.32 50.10
C LYS A 113 -20.06 35.79 49.88
N PRO A 114 -19.78 35.00 50.94
CA PRO A 114 -19.76 33.54 50.88
C PRO A 114 -21.07 32.92 51.42
N LYS A 115 -21.54 31.83 50.80
CA LYS A 115 -22.12 30.61 51.44
C LYS A 115 -22.88 29.73 50.43
N GLY A 116 -22.73 28.41 50.60
CA GLY A 116 -23.56 27.36 50.00
C GLY A 116 -22.67 26.30 49.34
N GLU A 117 -22.14 25.28 50.05
CA GLU A 117 -22.85 24.13 50.61
C GLU A 117 -23.71 23.39 49.57
N ALA A 118 -23.17 22.32 48.97
CA ALA A 118 -23.82 21.05 48.57
C ALA A 118 -22.81 20.16 47.80
N PRO A 119 -23.05 18.85 47.56
CA PRO A 119 -22.49 17.77 48.38
C PRO A 119 -21.64 16.77 47.55
N ALA A 120 -21.11 15.77 48.27
CA ALA A 120 -20.35 14.59 47.85
C ALA A 120 -20.46 14.10 46.38
N PRO A 121 -19.35 13.65 45.74
CA PRO A 121 -19.43 12.85 44.53
C PRO A 121 -19.85 11.41 44.86
N GLY A 122 -20.83 10.91 44.12
CA GLY A 122 -21.41 9.57 44.24
C GLY A 122 -20.45 8.43 43.86
N PRO A 123 -20.92 7.18 44.02
CA PRO A 123 -20.08 5.97 43.99
C PRO A 123 -19.56 5.64 42.58
N SER A 124 -18.27 5.29 42.52
CA SER A 124 -17.63 4.63 41.38
C SER A 124 -18.47 3.44 40.86
N PRO A 125 -18.75 3.34 39.55
CA PRO A 125 -19.27 2.11 39.00
C PRO A 125 -18.17 1.04 39.02
N SER A 126 -18.49 -0.05 39.71
CA SER A 126 -17.73 -1.28 39.85
C SER A 126 -17.19 -1.79 38.51
N ARG A 127 -15.88 -1.93 38.44
CA ARG A 127 -15.19 -2.71 37.41
C ARG A 127 -15.63 -4.18 37.55
N PRO A 128 -16.24 -4.84 36.55
CA PRO A 128 -16.38 -6.28 36.61
C PRO A 128 -15.01 -6.90 36.41
N THR A 129 -14.51 -7.54 37.48
CA THR A 129 -13.50 -8.57 37.43
C THR A 129 -14.04 -9.75 36.63
N SER A 130 -13.80 -9.78 35.32
CA SER A 130 -13.95 -11.02 34.55
C SER A 130 -12.70 -11.86 34.74
N ARG A 131 -12.93 -12.94 35.48
CA ARG A 131 -12.10 -14.09 35.82
C ARG A 131 -11.58 -14.77 34.54
N MET A 132 -10.37 -15.33 34.64
CA MET A 132 -9.68 -16.08 33.60
C MET A 132 -10.54 -17.21 33.01
N ASP A 133 -10.49 -17.37 31.68
CA ASP A 133 -10.77 -18.61 30.97
C ASP A 133 -9.74 -18.77 29.84
N GLY A 134 -9.11 -19.95 29.75
CA GLY A 134 -8.03 -20.25 28.83
C GLY A 134 -8.54 -20.58 27.42
N GLY A 135 -8.36 -19.65 26.49
CA GLY A 135 -8.60 -19.82 25.05
C GLY A 135 -7.36 -19.45 24.22
N PRO A 136 -7.29 -19.84 22.94
CA PRO A 136 -6.05 -19.82 22.14
C PRO A 136 -5.45 -18.41 22.05
N GLN A 137 -4.19 -18.30 22.50
CA GLN A 137 -3.29 -17.15 22.51
C GLN A 137 -3.85 -15.87 21.84
N PRO A 138 -4.08 -14.77 22.60
CA PRO A 138 -4.54 -13.53 22.01
C PRO A 138 -3.47 -13.02 21.05
N ARG A 139 -3.76 -13.11 19.75
CA ARG A 139 -3.00 -12.39 18.74
C ARG A 139 -3.12 -10.93 19.13
N VAL A 140 -2.04 -10.33 19.62
CA VAL A 140 -2.00 -8.91 19.94
C VAL A 140 -2.15 -8.17 18.62
N VAL A 141 -3.40 -7.82 18.28
CA VAL A 141 -3.70 -6.99 17.12
C VAL A 141 -3.32 -5.57 17.52
N THR A 142 -2.17 -5.10 17.03
CA THR A 142 -1.81 -3.69 17.16
C THR A 142 -2.65 -2.87 16.18
N GLY A 143 -3.03 -1.67 16.58
CA GLY A 143 -3.95 -0.84 15.80
C GLY A 143 -4.07 0.57 16.37
N TYR A 144 -4.89 1.37 15.70
CA TYR A 144 -5.17 2.76 16.05
C TYR A 144 -6.61 2.89 16.54
N TYR A 145 -6.85 3.83 17.45
CA TYR A 145 -8.20 4.24 17.79
C TYR A 145 -8.54 5.53 17.06
N TYR A 146 -9.71 5.57 16.46
CA TYR A 146 -10.25 6.72 15.74
C TYR A 146 -11.60 7.12 16.31
N GLN A 147 -11.87 8.42 16.42
CA GLN A 147 -13.18 8.93 16.77
C GLN A 147 -13.87 9.42 15.51
N VAL A 148 -14.98 8.77 15.18
CA VAL A 148 -15.79 9.09 13.99
C VAL A 148 -16.27 10.53 14.05
N GLN A 149 -16.03 11.28 12.98
CA GLN A 149 -16.54 12.64 12.80
C GLN A 149 -17.89 12.64 12.06
N PRO A 150 -18.67 13.73 12.17
CA PRO A 150 -19.89 13.89 11.38
C PRO A 150 -19.60 13.78 9.87
N GLY A 151 -20.30 12.88 9.18
CA GLY A 151 -20.15 12.65 7.74
C GLY A 151 -19.16 11.55 7.35
N ASP A 152 -18.43 10.97 8.30
CA ASP A 152 -17.52 9.87 8.02
C ASP A 152 -18.22 8.59 7.58
N THR A 153 -17.59 7.90 6.64
CA THR A 153 -17.97 6.53 6.27
C THR A 153 -16.80 5.58 6.52
N ILE A 154 -17.12 4.30 6.77
CA ILE A 154 -16.09 3.27 6.99
C ILE A 154 -15.16 3.16 5.77
N SER A 155 -15.72 3.32 4.56
CA SER A 155 -14.96 3.30 3.31
C SER A 155 -13.98 4.47 3.23
N ALA A 156 -14.43 5.70 3.55
CA ALA A 156 -13.58 6.89 3.54
C ALA A 156 -12.48 6.81 4.61
N ILE A 157 -12.81 6.34 5.82
CA ILE A 157 -11.82 6.13 6.89
C ILE A 157 -10.79 5.08 6.45
N ALA A 158 -11.22 3.94 5.91
CA ALA A 158 -10.28 2.91 5.44
C ALA A 158 -9.37 3.42 4.32
N GLU A 159 -9.87 4.26 3.42
CA GLU A 159 -9.09 4.86 2.35
C GLU A 159 -8.08 5.89 2.86
N ALA A 160 -8.48 6.78 3.76
CA ALA A 160 -7.57 7.73 4.39
C ALA A 160 -6.39 7.02 5.08
N TYR A 161 -6.67 5.94 5.84
CA TYR A 161 -5.61 5.17 6.49
C TYR A 161 -4.71 4.41 5.50
N ARG A 162 -5.26 3.94 4.37
CA ARG A 162 -4.44 3.37 3.29
C ARG A 162 -3.50 4.39 2.68
N GLN A 163 -3.95 5.63 2.48
CA GLN A 163 -3.11 6.74 2.01
C GLN A 163 -2.01 7.09 3.02
N SER A 164 -2.29 6.94 4.32
CA SER A 164 -1.29 7.08 5.39
C SER A 164 -0.37 5.85 5.57
N GLY A 165 -0.42 4.86 4.67
CA GLY A 165 0.46 3.70 4.70
C GLY A 165 0.02 2.56 5.63
N VAL A 166 -1.23 2.58 6.13
CA VAL A 166 -1.81 1.47 6.90
C VAL A 166 -2.66 0.60 5.96
N PRO A 167 -2.20 -0.62 5.60
CA PRO A 167 -2.98 -1.51 4.74
C PRO A 167 -4.16 -2.07 5.52
N VAL A 168 -5.32 -1.42 5.36
CA VAL A 168 -6.57 -1.82 6.01
C VAL A 168 -7.75 -1.68 5.03
N THR A 169 -8.70 -2.59 5.16
CA THR A 169 -9.93 -2.59 4.37
C THR A 169 -11.14 -2.29 5.26
N ALA A 170 -12.20 -1.73 4.66
CA ALA A 170 -13.46 -1.48 5.36
C ALA A 170 -14.03 -2.75 6.01
N ALA A 171 -13.85 -3.91 5.38
CA ALA A 171 -14.25 -5.21 5.93
C ALA A 171 -13.47 -5.57 7.20
N GLN A 172 -12.15 -5.35 7.21
CA GLN A 172 -11.31 -5.62 8.38
C GLN A 172 -11.63 -4.69 9.55
N ILE A 173 -11.87 -3.39 9.30
CA ILE A 173 -12.31 -2.44 10.33
C ILE A 173 -13.64 -2.90 10.92
N ARG A 174 -14.58 -3.31 10.08
CA ARG A 174 -15.90 -3.77 10.55
C ARG A 174 -15.82 -5.05 11.37
N ALA A 175 -15.03 -6.02 10.92
CA ALA A 175 -14.78 -7.25 11.67
C ALA A 175 -14.13 -6.97 13.02
N ALA A 176 -13.17 -6.05 13.07
CA ALA A 176 -12.47 -5.68 14.31
C ALA A 176 -13.34 -4.93 15.32
N ASN A 177 -14.42 -4.27 14.87
CA ASN A 177 -15.35 -3.51 15.71
C ASN A 177 -16.73 -4.17 15.87
N GLY A 178 -16.93 -5.38 15.33
CA GLY A 178 -18.23 -6.07 15.39
C GLY A 178 -19.36 -5.38 14.61
N LEU A 179 -19.04 -4.55 13.61
CA LEU A 179 -20.03 -3.75 12.89
C LEU A 179 -20.64 -4.50 11.69
N SER A 180 -21.96 -4.43 11.55
CA SER A 180 -22.68 -5.08 10.45
C SER A 180 -22.61 -4.30 9.13
N LYS A 181 -22.96 -4.93 7.98
CA LYS A 181 -22.81 -4.34 6.62
C LYS A 181 -23.67 -3.12 6.40
N LYS A 182 -24.76 -3.02 7.15
CA LYS A 182 -25.78 -1.98 7.03
C LYS A 182 -25.71 -0.95 8.15
N GLU A 183 -24.76 -1.11 9.08
CA GLU A 183 -24.65 -0.25 10.24
C GLU A 183 -24.02 1.09 9.85
N LYS A 184 -24.71 2.18 10.20
CA LYS A 184 -24.21 3.53 10.00
C LYS A 184 -23.34 3.91 11.19
N LEU A 185 -22.19 4.52 10.90
CA LEU A 185 -21.35 5.07 11.95
C LEU A 185 -22.06 6.26 12.62
N ARG A 186 -21.93 6.34 13.93
CA ARG A 186 -22.41 7.50 14.70
C ARG A 186 -21.24 8.45 14.96
N PRO A 187 -21.41 9.77 14.81
CA PRO A 187 -20.39 10.72 15.23
C PRO A 187 -20.05 10.54 16.72
N GLY A 188 -18.77 10.64 17.06
CA GLY A 188 -18.23 10.39 18.40
C GLY A 188 -18.01 8.90 18.73
N GLN A 189 -18.37 7.99 17.84
CA GLN A 189 -18.11 6.56 18.04
C GLN A 189 -16.62 6.27 18.00
N LYS A 190 -16.12 5.52 18.98
CA LYS A 190 -14.73 5.04 19.01
C LYS A 190 -14.62 3.80 18.14
N LEU A 191 -13.72 3.86 17.16
CA LEU A 191 -13.46 2.82 16.17
C LEU A 191 -12.02 2.33 16.30
N PHE A 192 -11.84 1.01 16.35
CA PHE A 192 -10.54 0.37 16.36
C PHE A 192 -10.12 -0.02 14.94
N ILE A 193 -9.00 0.51 14.47
CA ILE A 193 -8.47 0.26 13.13
C ILE A 193 -7.26 -0.66 13.28
N PRO A 194 -7.38 -1.94 12.89
CA PRO A 194 -6.29 -2.88 13.01
C PRO A 194 -5.17 -2.52 12.02
N LYS A 195 -3.93 -2.43 12.51
CA LYS A 195 -2.74 -2.38 11.65
C LYS A 195 -2.47 -3.81 11.21
N THR A 196 -3.01 -4.21 10.06
CA THR A 196 -3.02 -5.63 9.71
C THR A 196 -1.62 -6.15 9.40
N GLY A 197 -1.15 -7.04 10.27
CA GLY A 197 -0.28 -8.19 9.93
C GLY A 197 -1.08 -9.49 9.82
N ILE A 198 -2.42 -9.44 9.76
CA ILE A 198 -3.26 -10.61 9.53
C ILE A 198 -3.28 -10.95 8.03
N LYS A 199 -2.19 -11.57 7.57
CA LYS A 199 -2.33 -12.55 6.49
C LYS A 199 -3.29 -13.61 7.02
N LYS A 200 -4.43 -13.76 6.35
CA LYS A 200 -5.38 -14.84 6.58
C LYS A 200 -4.61 -16.17 6.42
N GLY A 201 -4.20 -16.76 7.53
CA GLY A 201 -3.88 -18.19 7.57
C GLY A 201 -5.16 -18.98 7.31
N ALA A 202 -5.00 -20.16 6.73
CA ALA A 202 -6.01 -21.15 6.36
C ALA A 202 -6.69 -20.94 4.99
N THR A 203 -6.02 -21.54 4.00
CA THR A 203 -6.58 -22.44 2.98
C THR A 203 -7.90 -23.09 3.41
N PRO A 204 -8.92 -23.18 2.53
CA PRO A 204 -9.97 -24.17 2.69
C PRO A 204 -9.35 -25.55 2.45
N ASP A 205 -9.32 -26.31 3.54
CA ASP A 205 -9.30 -27.75 3.64
C ASP A 205 -10.38 -28.41 2.76
N THR A 206 -10.07 -28.65 1.49
CA THR A 206 -10.73 -29.76 0.76
C THR A 206 -9.97 -31.03 1.11
N GLY A 207 -10.31 -31.62 2.25
CA GLY A 207 -10.07 -33.04 2.50
C GLY A 207 -10.98 -33.86 1.60
N THR A 208 -10.52 -34.16 0.38
CA THR A 208 -11.01 -35.31 -0.38
C THR A 208 -10.04 -36.45 -0.13
N ALA A 209 -10.48 -37.37 0.72
CA ALA A 209 -9.87 -38.68 0.90
C ALA A 209 -9.87 -39.45 -0.45
N PRO A 210 -8.80 -40.18 -0.81
CA PRO A 210 -8.93 -41.30 -1.73
C PRO A 210 -9.50 -42.48 -0.92
N SER A 211 -10.74 -42.86 -1.20
CA SER A 211 -11.32 -44.12 -0.72
C SER A 211 -11.69 -44.99 -1.92
N SER A 212 -11.16 -46.22 -1.88
CA SER A 212 -11.43 -47.41 -2.69
C SER A 212 -10.87 -47.46 -4.11
#